data_AF-A0A957NMM1-F1
#
_entry.id   AF-A0A957NMM1-F1
#
_cell.length_a   1.000
_cell.length_b   1.000
_cell.length_c   1.000
_cell.angle_alpha   90.00
_cell.angle_beta   90.00
_cell.angle_gamma   90.00
#
_symmetry.space_group_name_H-M   'P 1'
#
loop_
_entity.id
_entity.type
_entity.pdbx_description
1 polymer ?
#
loop_
_entity_poly.entity_id
_entity_poly.type
_entity_poly.pdbx_seq_one_letter_code
_entity_poly.pdbx_strand_id
1 'polypeptide(L)' 'MSANVSSAVQQWQDCHLCPHHCGAARATAAGVCRVGQQSFIASEMLHMGEEAILRPAHAIFFSGC' A
#
# COMPACT_ATOMS: atom_id res chain seq x y z
N MET A 1 13.85 -17.57 -4.40
CA MET A 1 12.88 -16.47 -4.17
C MET A 1 11.49 -17.09 -4.10
N SER A 2 10.65 -16.76 -3.11
CA SER A 2 9.31 -17.35 -3.00
C SER A 2 8.40 -16.82 -4.11
N ALA A 3 7.40 -17.61 -4.51
CA ALA A 3 6.46 -17.25 -5.58
C ALA A 3 5.80 -15.87 -5.34
N ASN A 4 5.49 -15.56 -4.08
CA ASN A 4 4.88 -14.28 -3.69
C ASN A 4 5.81 -13.08 -3.95
N VAL A 5 7.11 -13.22 -3.69
CA VAL A 5 8.08 -12.14 -3.93
C VAL A 5 8.25 -11.88 -5.42
N SER A 6 8.28 -12.93 -6.26
CA SER A 6 8.35 -12.74 -7.71
C SER A 6 7.12 -12.00 -8.27
N SER A 7 5.92 -12.36 -7.83
CA SER A 7 4.69 -11.68 -8.27
C SER A 7 4.66 -10.22 -7.83
N ALA A 8 5.10 -9.91 -6.61
CA ALA A 8 5.19 -8.53 -6.13
C ALA A 8 6.17 -7.69 -6.98
N VAL A 9 7.32 -8.26 -7.37
CA VAL A 9 8.27 -7.58 -8.27
C VAL A 9 7.66 -7.31 -9.64
N GLN A 10 6.89 -8.24 -10.20
CA GLN A 10 6.19 -8.02 -11.47
C GLN A 10 5.15 -6.90 -11.35
N GLN A 11 4.33 -6.91 -10.30
CA GLN A 11 3.34 -5.85 -10.01
C GLN A 11 4.00 -4.49 -9.74
N TRP A 12 5.23 -4.47 -9.25
CA TRP A 12 6.01 -3.24 -9.04
C TRP A 12 6.47 -2.61 -10.35
N GLN A 13 6.75 -3.43 -11.36
CA GLN A 13 7.20 -2.99 -12.68
C GLN A 13 6.05 -2.56 -13.59
N ASP A 14 4.86 -3.16 -13.44
CA ASP A 14 3.64 -2.81 -14.17
C ASP A 14 2.43 -2.84 -13.21
N CYS A 15 2.18 -1.72 -12.53
CA CYS A 15 1.27 -1.69 -11.39
C CYS A 15 -0.20 -1.47 -11.76
N HIS A 16 -1.02 -2.49 -11.49
CA HIS A 16 -2.48 -2.53 -11.69
C HIS A 16 -3.28 -2.80 -10.40
N LEU A 17 -2.67 -2.55 -9.23
CA LEU A 17 -3.25 -2.89 -7.93
C LEU A 17 -4.45 -2.04 -7.51
N CYS A 18 -4.62 -0.85 -8.10
CA CYS A 18 -5.79 -0.01 -7.87
C CYS A 18 -6.69 0.04 -9.12
N PRO A 19 -7.98 0.42 -8.98
CA PRO A 19 -8.96 0.41 -10.07
C PRO A 19 -8.61 1.32 -11.27
N HIS A 20 -7.61 2.19 -11.14
CA HIS A 20 -7.15 3.03 -12.25
C HIS A 20 -6.33 2.28 -13.29
N HIS A 21 -5.78 1.10 -12.97
CA HIS A 21 -4.99 0.27 -13.90
C HIS A 21 -3.92 1.06 -14.69
N CYS A 22 -3.20 1.95 -14.01
CA CYS A 22 -2.31 2.91 -14.65
C CYS A 22 -0.99 2.33 -15.17
N GLY A 23 -0.64 1.08 -14.84
CA GLY A 23 0.58 0.41 -15.30
C GLY A 23 1.90 1.07 -14.87
N ALA A 24 1.91 1.83 -13.78
CA ALA A 24 3.10 2.57 -13.37
C ALA A 24 4.23 1.64 -12.91
N ALA A 25 5.43 1.85 -13.46
CA ALA A 25 6.66 1.25 -12.95
C ALA A 25 7.13 2.01 -11.70
N ARG A 26 6.88 1.46 -10.51
CA ARG A 26 7.04 2.16 -9.22
C ARG A 26 8.47 2.57 -8.90
N ALA A 27 9.46 1.98 -9.55
CA ALA A 27 10.87 2.36 -9.43
C ALA A 27 11.16 3.75 -10.00
N THR A 28 10.44 4.19 -11.04
CA THR A 28 10.77 5.40 -11.81
C THR A 28 9.60 6.36 -11.96
N ALA A 29 8.37 5.91 -11.72
CA ALA A 29 7.17 6.73 -11.88
C ALA A 29 6.16 6.47 -10.76
N ALA A 30 5.38 7.51 -10.45
CA ALA A 30 4.17 7.37 -9.66
C ALA A 30 2.96 7.29 -10.61
N GLY A 31 2.02 6.40 -10.30
CA GLY A 31 0.74 6.33 -11.00
C GLY A 31 -0.24 7.43 -10.57
N VAL A 32 -1.49 7.31 -10.99
CA VAL A 32 -2.58 8.24 -10.60
C VAL A 32 -2.71 8.34 -9.07
N CYS A 33 -2.49 7.25 -8.35
CA CYS A 33 -2.50 7.23 -6.88
C CYS A 33 -1.34 7.98 -6.21
N ARG A 34 -0.37 8.49 -6.97
CA ARG A 34 0.80 9.26 -6.50
C ARG A 34 1.77 8.52 -5.58
N VAL A 35 1.55 7.22 -5.32
CA VAL A 35 2.47 6.36 -4.56
C VAL A 35 3.66 5.95 -5.45
N GLY A 36 4.89 6.11 -4.96
CA GLY A 36 6.13 5.74 -5.68
C GLY A 36 6.97 4.74 -4.89
N GLN A 37 8.30 4.86 -4.97
CA GLN A 37 9.22 4.09 -4.12
C GLN A 37 9.03 4.38 -2.63
N GLN A 38 8.60 5.60 -2.30
CA GLN A 38 8.22 6.01 -0.95
C GLN A 38 6.70 6.05 -0.84
N SER A 39 6.20 5.46 0.25
CA SER A 39 4.81 5.58 0.68
C SER A 39 4.72 6.58 1.83
N PHE A 40 3.53 7.10 2.10
CA PHE A 40 3.30 8.10 3.13
C PHE A 40 2.19 7.65 4.06
N ILE A 41 2.25 8.04 5.33
CA ILE A 41 1.19 7.81 6.31
C ILE A 41 0.22 8.99 6.22
N ALA A 42 -1.07 8.69 6.05
CA ALA A 42 -2.14 9.68 6.08
C ALA A 42 -2.57 9.98 7.53
N SER A 43 -2.68 8.93 8.36
CA SER A 43 -3.04 9.03 9.77
C SER A 43 -2.56 7.78 10.51
N GLU A 44 -2.16 7.97 11.76
CA GLU A 44 -1.94 6.88 12.71
C GLU A 44 -2.70 7.17 14.02
N MET A 45 -3.22 6.12 14.66
CA MET A 45 -4.00 6.26 15.89
C MET A 45 -4.05 4.96 16.69
N LEU A 46 -4.26 5.09 18.00
CA LEU A 46 -4.73 3.98 18.84
C LEU A 46 -6.21 3.76 18.58
N HIS A 47 -6.53 2.68 17.86
CA HIS A 47 -7.89 2.29 17.53
C HIS A 47 -8.50 1.48 18.68
N MET A 48 -9.57 2.04 19.26
CA MET A 48 -10.32 1.46 20.38
C MET A 48 -11.63 0.81 19.93
N GLY A 49 -11.87 0.72 18.61
CA GLY A 49 -13.09 0.16 18.02
C GLY A 49 -13.08 -1.35 17.79
N GLU A 50 -11.92 -2.01 17.91
CA GLU A 50 -11.79 -3.47 17.73
C GLU A 50 -12.51 -4.28 18.83
N GLU A 51 -12.64 -5.59 18.64
CA GLU A 51 -13.11 -6.51 19.68
C GLU A 51 -12.21 -6.46 20.94
N ALA A 52 -12.78 -6.83 22.09
CA ALA A 52 -12.12 -6.65 23.39
C ALA A 52 -10.71 -7.24 23.49
N ILE A 53 -10.44 -8.38 22.83
CA ILE A 53 -9.13 -9.04 22.83
C ILE A 53 -8.09 -8.34 21.93
N LEU A 54 -8.53 -7.50 21.01
CA LEU A 54 -7.68 -6.81 20.03
C LEU A 54 -7.43 -5.33 20.41
N ARG A 55 -7.97 -4.86 21.54
CA ARG A 55 -7.80 -3.45 21.99
C ARG A 55 -6.69 -3.28 23.04
N PRO A 56 -5.91 -2.19 22.96
CA PRO A 56 -5.87 -1.22 21.87
C PRO A 56 -5.14 -1.78 20.63
N ALA A 57 -5.62 -1.43 19.44
CA ALA A 57 -4.93 -1.72 18.19
C ALA A 57 -4.21 -0.47 17.69
N HIS A 58 -3.01 -0.61 17.12
CA HIS A 58 -2.36 0.49 16.43
C HIS A 58 -2.75 0.47 14.95
N ALA A 59 -3.52 1.47 14.53
CA ALA A 59 -3.98 1.60 13.15
C ALA A 59 -3.13 2.63 12.40
N ILE A 60 -2.60 2.24 11.24
CA ILE A 60 -1.83 3.10 10.33
C ILE A 60 -2.54 3.07 8.97
N PHE A 61 -2.95 4.25 8.50
CA PHE A 61 -3.55 4.45 7.18
C PHE A 61 -2.52 5.10 6.27
N PHE A 62 -2.29 4.53 5.09
CA PHE A 62 -1.37 5.08 4.09
C PHE A 62 -2.07 6.10 3.18
N SER A 63 -1.30 7.04 2.64
CA SER A 63 -1.74 8.04 1.66
C SER A 63 -1.63 7.49 0.23
N GLY A 64 -2.51 7.98 -0.63
CA GLY A 64 -2.68 7.58 -2.03
C GLY A 64 -4.16 7.68 -2.40
N CYS A 65 -4.51 7.48 -3.67
CA CYS A 65 -5.90 7.23 -4.06
C CYS A 65 -6.42 5.93 -3.43
#